data_AF-A0A2W7I1E9-F1
#
_entry.id   AF-A0A2W7I1E9-F1
#
_cell.length_a   1.000
_cell.length_b   1.000
_cell.length_c   1.000
_cell.angle_alpha   90.00
_cell.angle_beta   90.00
_cell.angle_gamma   90.00
#
_symmetry.space_group_name_H-M   'P 1'
#
loop_
_entity.id
_entity.type
_entity.pdbx_description
1 polymer ?
#
loop_
_entity_poly.entity_id
_entity_poly.type
_entity_poly.pdbx_seq_one_letter_code
_entity_poly.pdbx_strand_id
1 'polypeptide(L)'
;IEEDAELIHYFITDLEDNELEEYETGNKIRLHIETKNAIGKKINLSLNDKTNDFKHNGKLLVNDTLKNHLVTSDLEKVVLDVIDQQN
;
A
#
# COMPACT_ATOMS: atom_id res chain seq x y z
N ILE A 1 -15.25 21.03 14.15
CA ILE A 1 -15.12 19.56 14.14
C ILE A 1 -13.82 19.32 13.41
N GLU A 2 -12.76 18.92 14.11
CA GLU A 2 -11.60 18.37 13.40
C GLU A 2 -12.09 17.08 12.76
N GLU A 3 -12.11 17.02 11.44
CA GLU A 3 -12.35 15.73 10.79
C GLU A 3 -11.08 14.89 11.03
N ASP A 4 -11.24 13.82 11.80
CA ASP A 4 -10.16 12.87 12.02
C ASP A 4 -9.69 12.31 10.67
N ALA A 5 -8.38 12.13 10.56
CA ALA A 5 -7.85 11.48 9.37
C ALA A 5 -8.20 10.01 9.42
N GLU A 6 -8.88 9.53 8.39
CA GLU A 6 -9.34 8.17 8.33
C GLU A 6 -8.82 7.50 7.06
N LEU A 7 -8.28 6.30 7.23
CA LEU A 7 -8.08 5.38 6.12
C LEU A 7 -9.46 4.80 5.78
N ILE A 8 -9.97 5.10 4.60
CA ILE A 8 -11.30 4.65 4.17
C ILE A 8 -11.21 3.24 3.59
N HIS A 9 -10.28 3.04 2.66
CA HIS A 9 -10.13 1.78 1.96
C HIS A 9 -8.74 1.65 1.34
N TYR A 10 -8.34 0.43 1.01
CA TYR A 10 -7.20 0.19 0.15
C TYR A 10 -7.47 -1.02 -0.74
N PHE A 11 -6.93 -0.99 -1.96
CA PHE A 11 -7.03 -2.07 -2.93
C PHE A 11 -5.75 -2.14 -3.77
N ILE A 12 -5.55 -3.27 -4.44
CA ILE A 12 -4.35 -3.54 -5.22
C ILE A 12 -4.73 -3.65 -6.69
N THR A 13 -3.97 -2.96 -7.53
CA THR A 13 -4.10 -3.00 -8.99
C THR A 13 -2.78 -3.38 -9.64
N ASP A 14 -2.83 -3.71 -10.93
CA ASP A 14 -1.64 -3.77 -11.77
C ASP A 14 -1.12 -2.35 -12.10
N LEU A 15 -0.08 -2.25 -12.92
CA LEU A 15 0.47 -0.96 -13.33
C LEU A 15 -0.44 -0.17 -14.29
N GLU A 16 -1.45 -0.83 -14.86
CA GLU A 16 -2.47 -0.29 -15.77
C GLU A 16 -3.77 0.08 -15.05
N ASP A 17 -3.76 0.05 -13.70
CA ASP A 17 -4.91 0.35 -12.82
C ASP A 17 -6.07 -0.67 -12.92
N ASN A 18 -5.82 -1.90 -13.37
CA ASN A 18 -6.79 -3.00 -13.27
C ASN A 18 -6.68 -3.67 -11.90
N GLU A 19 -7.79 -3.87 -11.20
CA GLU A 19 -7.81 -4.55 -9.90
C GLU A 19 -7.32 -6.00 -10.02
N LEU A 20 -6.41 -6.38 -9.13
CA LEU A 20 -5.82 -7.71 -9.08
C LEU A 20 -6.42 -8.49 -7.92
N GLU A 21 -7.12 -9.59 -8.21
CA GLU A 21 -7.51 -10.56 -7.19
C GLU A 21 -6.32 -11.42 -6.74
N GLU A 22 -5.36 -11.66 -7.64
CA GLU A 22 -4.17 -12.47 -7.40
C GLU A 22 -2.93 -11.82 -8.04
N TYR A 23 -1.77 -12.03 -7.43
CA TYR A 23 -0.46 -11.59 -7.92
C TYR A 23 0.62 -12.60 -7.55
N GLU A 24 1.67 -12.68 -8.35
CA GLU A 24 2.78 -13.61 -8.16
C GLU A 24 4.08 -12.90 -7.77
N THR A 25 4.99 -13.62 -7.13
CA THR A 25 6.37 -13.15 -6.91
C THR A 25 6.98 -12.61 -8.21
N GLY A 26 7.64 -11.46 -8.10
CA GLY A 26 8.29 -10.79 -9.22
C GLY A 26 7.37 -9.84 -9.98
N ASN A 27 6.07 -9.83 -9.68
CA ASN A 27 5.14 -8.84 -10.22
C ASN A 27 5.36 -7.47 -9.55
N LYS A 28 5.04 -6.42 -10.30
CA LYS A 28 4.90 -5.07 -9.78
C LYS A 28 3.43 -4.74 -9.68
N ILE A 29 2.97 -4.47 -8.48
CA ILE A 29 1.60 -4.09 -8.18
C ILE A 29 1.54 -2.64 -7.74
N ARG A 30 0.35 -2.05 -7.75
CA ARG A 30 0.09 -0.71 -7.26
C ARG A 30 -0.95 -0.78 -6.16
N LEU A 31 -0.55 -0.35 -4.97
CA LEU A 31 -1.42 -0.17 -3.83
C LEU A 31 -2.10 1.18 -3.91
N HIS A 32 -3.43 1.16 -3.98
CA HIS A 32 -4.27 2.34 -3.91
C HIS A 32 -4.74 2.51 -2.48
N ILE A 33 -4.49 3.68 -1.90
CA ILE A 33 -4.86 4.00 -0.52
C ILE A 33 -5.81 5.18 -0.57
N GLU A 34 -7.07 4.93 -0.21
CA GLU A 34 -8.10 5.95 -0.11
C GLU A 34 -8.20 6.43 1.33
N THR A 35 -8.06 7.73 1.50
CA THR A 35 -8.06 8.40 2.80
C THR A 35 -8.97 9.62 2.76
N LYS A 36 -9.45 10.02 3.94
CA LYS A 36 -10.26 11.21 4.11
C LYS A 36 -9.63 12.10 5.16
N ASN A 37 -9.42 13.38 4.83
CA ASN A 37 -8.80 14.38 5.71
C ASN A 37 -7.42 13.99 6.27
N ALA A 38 -6.70 13.16 5.51
CA ALA A 38 -5.37 12.66 5.87
C ALA A 38 -4.23 13.40 5.16
N ILE A 39 -4.52 14.31 4.22
CA ILE A 39 -3.50 15.10 3.51
C ILE A 39 -2.61 15.85 4.52
N GLY A 40 -1.29 15.66 4.39
CA GLY A 40 -0.27 16.20 5.28
C GLY A 40 0.00 15.37 6.54
N LYS A 41 -0.77 14.30 6.79
CA LYS A 41 -0.55 13.37 7.90
C LYS A 41 0.21 12.12 7.43
N LYS A 42 0.77 11.41 8.40
CA LYS A 42 1.46 10.14 8.17
C LYS A 42 0.56 8.99 8.58
N ILE A 43 0.41 8.02 7.70
CA ILE A 43 -0.34 6.79 7.96
C ILE A 43 0.59 5.58 8.02
N ASN A 44 0.13 4.54 8.71
CA ASN A 44 0.73 3.22 8.67
C ASN A 44 -0.32 2.27 8.13
N LEU A 45 0.00 1.55 7.07
CA LEU A 45 -0.90 0.59 6.44
C LEU A 45 -0.25 -0.78 6.42
N SER A 46 -0.92 -1.80 6.97
CA SER A 46 -0.49 -3.19 6.88
C SER A 46 -1.29 -3.88 5.79
N LEU A 47 -0.62 -4.40 4.77
CA LEU A 47 -1.25 -5.16 3.69
C LEU A 47 -1.75 -6.53 4.17
N ASN A 48 -1.13 -7.06 5.24
CA ASN A 48 -1.52 -8.29 5.94
C ASN A 48 -1.68 -9.50 5.00
N ASP A 49 -0.86 -9.57 3.96
CA ASP A 49 -0.70 -10.74 3.11
C ASP A 49 0.03 -11.84 3.90
N LYS A 50 -0.36 -13.10 3.70
CA LYS A 50 0.23 -14.25 4.41
C LYS A 50 1.19 -15.05 3.54
N THR A 51 1.24 -14.75 2.26
CA THR A 51 1.84 -15.56 1.20
C THR A 51 3.04 -14.89 0.57
N ASN A 52 3.07 -13.56 0.49
CA ASN A 52 4.13 -12.81 -0.17
C ASN A 52 4.57 -11.63 0.69
N ASP A 53 5.86 -11.29 0.57
CA ASP A 53 6.39 -10.05 1.14
C ASP A 53 6.42 -8.96 0.06
N PHE A 54 6.44 -7.69 0.48
CA PHE A 54 6.49 -6.56 -0.46
C PHE A 54 7.74 -5.69 -0.28
N LYS A 55 8.27 -5.16 -1.39
CA LYS A 55 9.25 -4.05 -1.36
C LYS A 55 8.63 -2.77 -1.90
N HIS A 56 8.91 -1.66 -1.22
CA HIS A 56 8.62 -0.33 -1.71
C HIS A 56 9.94 0.38 -2.05
N ASN A 57 10.11 0.76 -3.31
CA ASN A 57 11.29 1.47 -3.80
C ASN A 57 12.62 0.76 -3.41
N GLY A 58 12.65 -0.57 -3.57
CA GLY A 58 13.79 -1.43 -3.22
C GLY A 58 13.96 -1.74 -1.72
N LYS A 59 13.13 -1.18 -0.83
CA LYS A 59 13.16 -1.47 0.61
C LYS A 59 12.05 -2.44 0.98
N LEU A 60 12.40 -3.51 1.69
CA LEU A 60 11.43 -4.46 2.24
C LEU A 60 10.49 -3.78 3.23
N LEU A 61 9.19 -4.03 3.07
CA LEU A 61 8.18 -3.66 4.06
C LEU A 61 8.21 -4.69 5.19
N VAL A 62 8.62 -4.25 6.38
CA VAL A 62 8.66 -5.13 7.56
C VAL A 62 7.22 -5.46 7.98
N ASN A 63 6.89 -6.76 8.03
CA ASN A 63 5.53 -7.27 8.28
C ASN A 63 4.51 -6.68 7.28
N ASP A 64 4.91 -6.51 6.02
CA ASP A 64 4.05 -5.96 4.96
C ASP A 64 3.40 -4.63 5.31
N THR A 65 4.09 -3.87 6.17
CA THR A 65 3.59 -2.61 6.70
C THR A 65 4.30 -1.44 6.02
N LEU A 66 3.55 -0.66 5.27
CA LEU A 66 3.95 0.66 4.79
C LEU A 66 3.88 1.65 5.96
N LYS A 67 5.03 1.91 6.59
CA LYS A 67 5.14 2.80 7.75
C LYS A 67 5.47 4.23 7.35
N ASN A 68 4.89 5.19 8.07
CA ASN A 68 5.14 6.62 7.95
C ASN A 68 4.92 7.19 6.53
N HIS A 69 3.95 6.65 5.79
CA HIS A 69 3.62 7.16 4.46
C HIS A 69 2.97 8.54 4.59
N LEU A 70 3.54 9.55 3.93
CA LEU A 70 2.98 10.89 3.91
C LEU A 70 1.86 10.93 2.87
N VAL A 71 0.64 11.18 3.32
CA VAL A 71 -0.50 11.34 2.42
C VAL A 71 -0.46 12.72 1.80
N THR A 72 -0.47 12.78 0.47
CA THR A 72 -0.45 14.04 -0.31
C THR A 72 -1.75 14.30 -1.06
N SER A 73 -2.57 13.26 -1.24
CA SER A 73 -3.85 13.25 -1.94
C SER A 73 -4.83 12.34 -1.21
N ASP A 74 -6.14 12.56 -1.38
CA ASP A 74 -7.17 11.67 -0.83
C ASP A 74 -7.03 10.24 -1.39
N LEU A 75 -6.56 10.12 -2.64
CA LEU A 75 -6.17 8.85 -3.26
C LEU A 75 -4.66 8.82 -3.52
N GLU A 76 -3.96 7.98 -2.76
CA GLU A 76 -2.52 7.72 -2.92
C GLU A 76 -2.28 6.45 -3.72
N LYS A 77 -1.22 6.46 -4.54
CA LYS A 77 -0.81 5.32 -5.35
C LYS A 77 0.64 4.98 -5.04
N VAL A 78 0.86 3.77 -4.53
CA VAL A 78 2.18 3.30 -4.10
C VAL A 78 2.55 2.05 -4.90
N VAL A 79 3.66 2.08 -5.62
CA VAL A 79 4.11 0.90 -6.39
C VAL A 79 4.90 -0.03 -5.48
N LEU A 80 4.53 -1.30 -5.44
CA LEU A 80 5.18 -2.34 -4.66
C LEU A 80 5.71 -3.45 -5.58
N ASP A 81 6.88 -3.97 -5.24
CA ASP A 81 7.42 -5.18 -5.82
C ASP A 81 6.99 -6.37 -4.95
N VAL A 82 6.29 -7.32 -5.54
CA VAL A 82 5.96 -8.59 -4.88
C VAL A 82 7.21 -9.46 -4.89
N ILE A 83 7.61 -9.98 -3.73
CA ILE A 83 8.75 -10.87 -3.60
C ILE A 83 8.35 -12.14 -2.84
N ASP A 84 9.17 -13.18 -2.97
CA ASP A 84 9.01 -14.37 -2.14
C ASP A 84 9.10 -14.01 -0.67
N GLN A 85 8.18 -14.58 0.12
CA GLN A 85 8.16 -14.45 1.57
C GLN A 85 9.54 -14.75 2.17
N GLN A 86 10.10 -13.78 2.89
CA GLN A 86 11.37 -13.85 3.57
C GLN A 86 11.11 -14.35 5.02
N ASN A 87 10.95 -15.66 5.20
CA ASN A 87 10.89 -16.29 6.54
C ASN A 87 12.22 -16.21 7.29
#